data_AF-A0A3A1UNE6-F1
#
_entry.id   AF-A0A3A1UNE6-F1
#
_cell.length_a   1.000
_cell.length_b   1.000
_cell.length_c   1.000
_cell.angle_alpha   90.00
_cell.angle_beta   90.00
_cell.angle_gamma   90.00
#
_symmetry.space_group_name_H-M   'P 1'
#
loop_
_entity.id
_entity.type
_entity.pdbx_description
1 polymer ?
#
loop_
_entity_poly.entity_id
_entity_poly.type
_entity_poly.pdbx_seq_one_letter_code
_entity_poly.pdbx_strand_id
1 'polypeptide(L)'
;MTNCVITDPTDSLQLNLNYIISCLNRAGSLERETRLTDYRLEQLGADNSKAYRIHLVYEGAVGDSPESLFLKLCTGGAFGRSEVDYYTKDYLGLCGVPIPTCYDACYEHSSYHLLLEDLTNTHRNNWGITPTLEYGKTAARALAKLHSYYWGTDRLQTAGYDAADQSQLARYLGHMSVGLGPMLEALQDDSGTIPQSDVVSDVFKRHPDAMARRLSSGGPLTLIHGDVNPGNILSQKDDSSKGIYLIDRQPFEWSLQNWVGPSDLSYMMVLWWDPEYRRMLEYYVLNAYFNSLIEFGVKDYTWEMALSDYRLSALQCFYIAASWCINPEERTNMRWLWSSQLERACAFYQDWQCHEVL
;
A
#
# COMPACT_ATOMS: atom_id res chain seq x y z
N MET A 1 20.68 -26.26 -6.22
CA MET A 1 19.29 -25.82 -5.96
C MET A 1 19.04 -24.70 -6.94
N THR A 2 18.11 -24.88 -7.88
CA THR A 2 17.68 -23.80 -8.78
C THR A 2 17.00 -22.73 -7.93
N ASN A 3 17.48 -21.50 -8.02
CA ASN A 3 16.88 -20.31 -7.39
C ASN A 3 15.42 -20.22 -7.84
N CYS A 4 14.46 -20.09 -6.92
CA CYS A 4 13.05 -20.02 -7.28
C CYS A 4 12.64 -18.64 -7.81
N VAL A 5 13.47 -17.63 -7.55
CA VAL A 5 13.20 -16.23 -7.89
C VAL A 5 13.71 -15.93 -9.28
N ILE A 6 12.84 -15.35 -10.11
CA ILE A 6 13.24 -14.77 -11.40
C ILE A 6 14.01 -13.48 -11.09
N THR A 7 15.27 -13.42 -11.49
CA THR A 7 16.16 -12.25 -11.34
C THR A 7 16.56 -11.66 -12.69
N ASP A 8 16.52 -12.48 -13.73
CA ASP A 8 16.71 -12.09 -15.12
C ASP A 8 15.66 -12.81 -15.99
N PRO A 9 14.64 -12.09 -16.52
CA PRO A 9 13.60 -12.71 -17.33
C PRO A 9 14.08 -13.10 -18.73
N THR A 10 15.29 -12.69 -19.13
CA THR A 10 15.91 -13.12 -20.39
C THR A 10 16.64 -14.46 -20.27
N ASP A 11 16.88 -14.93 -19.04
CA ASP A 11 17.42 -16.25 -18.78
C ASP A 11 16.34 -17.34 -18.93
N SER A 12 16.43 -18.11 -20.01
CA SER A 12 15.52 -19.21 -20.32
C SER A 12 15.44 -20.31 -19.25
N LEU A 13 16.41 -20.40 -18.34
CA LEU A 13 16.36 -21.32 -17.20
C LEU A 13 15.42 -20.82 -16.09
N GLN A 14 15.20 -19.50 -15.99
CA GLN A 14 14.35 -18.86 -14.99
C GLN A 14 12.95 -18.58 -15.52
N LEU A 15 12.85 -18.06 -16.75
CA LEU A 15 11.58 -17.75 -17.42
C LEU A 15 11.57 -18.37 -18.82
N ASN A 16 10.64 -19.30 -19.04
CA ASN A 16 10.41 -19.90 -20.36
C ASN A 16 8.93 -20.21 -20.58
N LEU A 17 8.60 -20.62 -21.81
CA LEU A 17 7.24 -20.90 -22.23
C LEU A 17 6.55 -21.95 -21.34
N ASN A 18 7.24 -23.03 -20.96
CA ASN A 18 6.67 -24.08 -20.11
C ASN A 18 6.34 -23.55 -18.70
N TYR A 19 7.19 -22.68 -18.16
CA TYR A 19 6.92 -22.04 -16.88
C TYR A 19 5.66 -21.17 -16.95
N ILE A 20 5.53 -20.32 -17.97
CA ILE A 20 4.35 -19.45 -18.16
C ILE A 20 3.08 -20.29 -18.32
N ILE A 21 3.10 -21.32 -19.18
CA ILE A 21 1.97 -22.25 -19.37
C ILE A 21 1.58 -22.91 -18.05
N SER A 22 2.56 -23.34 -17.26
CA SER A 22 2.31 -23.96 -15.96
C SER A 22 1.62 -22.98 -15.00
N CYS A 23 2.05 -21.72 -14.95
CA CYS A 23 1.42 -20.69 -14.11
C CYS A 23 -0.02 -20.40 -14.53
N LEU A 24 -0.27 -20.21 -15.83
CA LEU A 24 -1.61 -19.98 -16.36
C LEU A 24 -2.56 -21.16 -16.09
N ASN A 25 -2.09 -22.39 -16.26
CA ASN A 25 -2.89 -23.59 -15.97
C ASN A 25 -3.22 -23.72 -14.48
N ARG A 26 -2.28 -23.43 -13.57
CA ARG A 26 -2.54 -23.43 -12.12
C ARG A 26 -3.60 -22.41 -11.73
N ALA A 27 -3.60 -21.25 -12.38
CA ALA A 27 -4.60 -20.20 -12.19
C ALA A 27 -5.94 -20.49 -12.89
N GLY A 28 -6.00 -21.48 -13.79
CA GLY A 28 -7.19 -21.77 -14.61
C GLY A 28 -7.45 -20.72 -15.69
N SER A 29 -6.44 -19.92 -16.06
CA SER A 29 -6.54 -18.78 -17.00
C SER A 29 -6.06 -19.12 -18.41
N LEU A 30 -5.82 -20.40 -18.71
CA LEU A 30 -5.54 -20.89 -20.06
C LEU A 30 -6.69 -21.79 -20.49
N GLU A 31 -7.41 -21.42 -21.56
CA GLU A 31 -8.46 -22.28 -22.08
C GLU A 31 -7.90 -23.59 -22.65
N ARG A 32 -8.69 -24.68 -22.56
CA ARG A 32 -8.23 -26.04 -22.89
C ARG A 32 -7.76 -26.21 -24.34
N GLU A 33 -8.32 -25.44 -25.27
CA GLU A 33 -8.01 -25.52 -26.70
C GLU A 33 -6.99 -24.44 -27.14
N THR A 34 -6.65 -23.51 -26.25
CA THR A 34 -5.73 -22.42 -26.53
C THR A 34 -4.29 -22.89 -26.38
N ARG A 35 -3.51 -22.70 -27.43
CA ARG A 35 -2.09 -23.08 -27.45
C ARG A 35 -1.21 -21.84 -27.41
N LEU A 36 -0.56 -21.60 -26.27
CA LEU A 36 0.49 -20.60 -26.16
C LEU A 36 1.75 -21.12 -26.88
N THR A 37 2.24 -20.39 -27.88
CA THR A 37 3.35 -20.80 -28.74
C THR A 37 4.62 -20.00 -28.53
N ASP A 38 4.51 -18.75 -28.08
CA ASP A 38 5.65 -17.86 -27.83
C ASP A 38 5.29 -16.74 -26.84
N TYR A 39 6.30 -15.98 -26.41
CA TYR A 39 6.11 -14.75 -25.64
C TYR A 39 7.17 -13.70 -25.97
N ARG A 40 6.85 -12.43 -25.76
CA ARG A 40 7.79 -11.31 -25.95
C ARG A 40 7.84 -10.45 -24.69
N LEU A 41 9.05 -10.06 -24.29
CA LEU A 41 9.28 -9.18 -23.15
C LEU A 41 9.37 -7.72 -23.61
N GLU A 42 8.64 -6.86 -22.93
CA GLU A 42 8.76 -5.41 -23.00
C GLU A 42 9.15 -4.89 -21.62
N GLN A 43 10.31 -4.25 -21.51
CA GLN A 43 10.72 -3.64 -20.24
C GLN A 43 9.97 -2.34 -20.02
N LEU A 44 9.44 -2.15 -18.82
CA LEU A 44 8.72 -0.97 -18.39
C LEU A 44 9.61 -0.11 -17.46
N GLY A 45 9.27 1.17 -17.35
CA GLY A 45 9.88 2.05 -16.36
C GLY A 45 9.38 1.73 -14.94
N ALA A 46 10.30 1.69 -13.97
CA ALA A 46 10.01 1.53 -12.55
C ALA A 46 11.16 2.14 -11.73
N ASP A 47 10.87 2.69 -10.55
CA ASP A 47 11.87 3.42 -9.75
C ASP A 47 12.68 2.46 -8.85
N ASN A 48 11.98 1.65 -8.04
CA ASN A 48 12.59 0.80 -6.99
C ASN A 48 12.53 -0.71 -7.31
N SER A 49 12.18 -1.07 -8.54
CA SER A 49 12.08 -2.45 -9.01
C SER A 49 12.37 -2.51 -10.52
N LYS A 50 12.40 -3.71 -11.10
CA LYS A 50 12.30 -3.88 -12.56
C LYS A 50 10.92 -4.41 -12.89
N ALA A 51 10.30 -3.83 -13.91
CA ALA A 51 8.98 -4.26 -14.39
C ALA A 51 9.05 -4.66 -15.86
N TYR A 52 8.30 -5.69 -16.22
CA TYR A 52 8.18 -6.18 -17.59
C TYR A 52 6.73 -6.49 -17.91
N ARG A 53 6.32 -6.16 -19.13
CA ARG A 53 5.12 -6.70 -19.75
C ARG A 53 5.51 -7.92 -20.58
N ILE A 54 4.87 -9.05 -20.34
CA ILE A 54 5.05 -10.28 -21.09
C ILE A 54 3.88 -10.40 -22.06
N HIS A 55 4.12 -10.14 -23.33
CA HIS A 55 3.12 -10.32 -24.40
C HIS A 55 3.02 -11.78 -24.78
N LEU A 56 1.82 -12.36 -24.71
CA LEU A 56 1.59 -13.77 -24.99
C LEU A 56 1.19 -13.97 -26.45
N VAL A 57 1.76 -14.99 -27.10
CA VAL A 57 1.48 -15.33 -28.50
C VAL A 57 0.80 -16.68 -28.56
N TYR A 58 -0.42 -16.69 -29.08
CA TYR A 58 -1.26 -17.88 -29.16
C TYR A 58 -1.43 -18.35 -30.61
N GLU A 59 -1.65 -19.65 -30.77
CA GLU A 59 -2.17 -20.26 -32.00
C GLU A 59 -3.68 -20.52 -31.83
N GLY A 60 -4.50 -19.95 -32.73
CA GLY A 60 -5.96 -20.15 -32.73
C GLY A 60 -6.74 -19.14 -31.87
N ALA A 61 -7.93 -19.54 -31.42
CA ALA A 61 -8.79 -18.72 -30.58
C ALA A 61 -8.24 -18.65 -29.14
N VAL A 62 -8.23 -17.44 -28.58
CA VAL A 62 -7.63 -17.13 -27.27
C VAL A 62 -8.68 -17.15 -26.14
N GLY A 63 -9.94 -16.91 -26.49
CA GLY A 63 -11.06 -16.84 -25.54
C GLY A 63 -10.82 -15.81 -24.44
N ASP A 64 -11.00 -16.21 -23.19
CA ASP A 64 -10.75 -15.39 -22.00
C ASP A 64 -9.28 -15.49 -21.49
N SER A 65 -8.37 -16.12 -22.24
CA SER A 65 -6.95 -16.20 -21.85
C SER A 65 -6.28 -14.81 -21.91
N PRO A 66 -5.34 -14.50 -21.00
CA PRO A 66 -4.73 -13.17 -20.95
C PRO A 66 -3.88 -12.86 -22.18
N GLU A 67 -3.99 -11.67 -22.75
CA GLU A 67 -3.10 -11.22 -23.85
C GLU A 67 -1.68 -10.91 -23.37
N SER A 68 -1.54 -10.53 -22.09
CA SER A 68 -0.27 -10.19 -21.47
C SER A 68 -0.27 -10.41 -19.96
N LEU A 69 0.94 -10.52 -19.40
CA LEU A 69 1.20 -10.63 -17.97
C LEU A 69 2.13 -9.50 -17.51
N PHE A 70 2.05 -9.15 -16.23
CA PHE A 70 2.95 -8.17 -15.61
C PHE A 70 3.94 -8.89 -14.70
N LEU A 71 5.24 -8.68 -14.92
CA LEU A 71 6.31 -9.25 -14.11
C LEU A 71 7.05 -8.14 -13.37
N LYS A 72 6.97 -8.15 -12.03
CA LYS A 72 7.75 -7.27 -11.14
C LYS A 72 8.90 -8.07 -10.53
N LEU A 73 10.10 -7.52 -10.58
CA LEU A 73 11.30 -8.09 -9.98
C LEU A 73 11.90 -7.11 -8.98
N CYS A 74 12.09 -7.58 -7.76
CA CYS A 74 12.72 -6.83 -6.68
C CYS A 74 13.97 -7.58 -6.25
N THR A 75 15.15 -7.03 -6.56
CA THR A 75 16.44 -7.69 -6.34
C THR A 75 17.39 -6.80 -5.54
N GLY A 76 18.08 -7.37 -4.55
CA GLY A 76 19.20 -6.71 -3.88
C GLY A 76 18.85 -5.57 -2.92
N GLY A 77 17.59 -5.48 -2.47
CA GLY A 77 17.14 -4.51 -1.47
C GLY A 77 16.87 -5.16 -0.10
N ALA A 78 16.58 -4.35 0.92
CA ALA A 78 16.09 -4.80 2.22
C ALA A 78 14.60 -5.18 2.18
N PHE A 79 14.22 -5.97 1.17
CA PHE A 79 12.85 -6.42 0.98
C PHE A 79 12.55 -7.62 1.88
N GLY A 80 11.40 -7.57 2.53
CA GLY A 80 10.80 -8.70 3.23
C GLY A 80 9.69 -9.37 2.40
N ARG A 81 9.00 -10.33 3.04
CA ARG A 81 7.97 -11.16 2.41
C ARG A 81 6.59 -10.50 2.26
N SER A 82 6.39 -9.32 2.84
CA SER A 82 5.07 -8.70 3.00
C SER A 82 4.28 -8.57 1.69
N GLU A 83 4.91 -8.14 0.59
CA GLU A 83 4.23 -8.04 -0.71
C GLU A 83 3.95 -9.43 -1.31
N VAL A 84 4.85 -10.40 -1.15
CA VAL A 84 4.61 -11.77 -1.64
C VAL A 84 3.46 -12.45 -0.90
N ASP A 85 3.41 -12.31 0.42
CA ASP A 85 2.33 -12.88 1.24
C ASP A 85 0.98 -12.19 0.93
N TYR A 86 0.97 -10.89 0.61
CA TYR A 86 -0.22 -10.16 0.15
C TYR A 86 -0.90 -10.81 -1.06
N TYR A 87 -0.11 -11.27 -2.04
CA TYR A 87 -0.61 -11.91 -3.25
C TYR A 87 -0.85 -13.41 -3.10
N THR A 88 -0.05 -14.11 -2.27
CA THR A 88 -0.04 -15.59 -2.24
C THR A 88 -0.75 -16.21 -1.06
N LYS A 89 -1.07 -15.43 -0.02
CA LYS A 89 -1.52 -15.96 1.27
C LYS A 89 -2.70 -15.19 1.83
N ASP A 90 -2.59 -13.86 1.91
CA ASP A 90 -3.44 -13.06 2.80
C ASP A 90 -4.92 -13.13 2.41
N TYR A 91 -5.23 -12.96 1.14
CA TYR A 91 -6.63 -12.85 0.70
C TYR A 91 -7.11 -14.07 -0.08
N LEU A 92 -6.43 -15.21 0.06
CA LEU A 92 -6.87 -16.47 -0.52
C LEU A 92 -8.29 -16.82 -0.03
N GLY A 93 -9.21 -17.00 -0.97
CA GLY A 93 -10.62 -17.32 -0.69
C GLY A 93 -11.53 -16.12 -0.45
N LEU A 94 -11.01 -14.88 -0.45
CA LEU A 94 -11.85 -13.67 -0.41
C LEU A 94 -12.46 -13.41 -1.80
N CYS A 95 -13.76 -13.63 -1.94
CA CYS A 95 -14.47 -13.39 -3.20
C CYS A 95 -14.45 -11.91 -3.62
N GLY A 96 -14.08 -11.62 -4.86
CA GLY A 96 -14.04 -10.27 -5.43
C GLY A 96 -13.02 -9.36 -4.74
N VAL A 97 -11.89 -9.91 -4.31
CA VAL A 97 -10.78 -9.17 -3.71
C VAL A 97 -10.30 -8.07 -4.68
N PRO A 98 -10.07 -6.82 -4.23
CA PRO A 98 -9.57 -5.73 -5.06
C PRO A 98 -8.04 -5.83 -5.26
N ILE A 99 -7.55 -7.02 -5.58
CA ILE A 99 -6.13 -7.33 -5.81
C ILE A 99 -6.04 -8.05 -7.15
N PRO A 100 -5.10 -7.67 -8.05
CA PRO A 100 -4.95 -8.33 -9.34
C PRO A 100 -4.65 -9.82 -9.16
N THR A 101 -5.03 -10.62 -10.16
CA THR A 101 -4.72 -12.06 -10.14
C THR A 101 -3.20 -12.26 -10.06
N CYS A 102 -2.74 -13.09 -9.11
CA CYS A 102 -1.34 -13.51 -9.03
C CYS A 102 -1.20 -14.92 -9.62
N TYR A 103 -0.38 -15.04 -10.66
CA TYR A 103 -0.10 -16.32 -11.33
C TYR A 103 1.06 -17.07 -10.67
N ASP A 104 2.05 -16.34 -10.17
CA ASP A 104 3.17 -16.87 -9.41
C ASP A 104 3.87 -15.77 -8.62
N ALA A 105 4.47 -16.14 -7.49
CA ALA A 105 5.39 -15.29 -6.76
C ALA A 105 6.34 -16.15 -5.94
N CYS A 106 7.62 -15.78 -5.91
CA CYS A 106 8.60 -16.39 -5.01
C CYS A 106 9.40 -15.33 -4.28
N TYR A 107 9.73 -15.60 -3.02
CA TYR A 107 10.66 -14.80 -2.21
C TYR A 107 11.82 -15.67 -1.76
N GLU A 108 13.05 -15.21 -2.01
CA GLU A 108 14.27 -15.86 -1.56
C GLU A 108 15.38 -14.81 -1.35
N HIS A 109 16.12 -14.90 -0.23
CA HIS A 109 17.27 -14.03 0.06
C HIS A 109 17.02 -12.51 -0.16
N SER A 110 15.92 -11.97 0.39
CA SER A 110 15.53 -10.56 0.26
C SER A 110 15.30 -10.09 -1.19
N SER A 111 15.03 -11.02 -2.08
CA SER A 111 14.61 -10.77 -3.45
C SER A 111 13.32 -11.52 -3.73
N TYR A 112 12.50 -11.00 -4.63
CA TYR A 112 11.28 -11.66 -5.04
C TYR A 112 10.87 -11.27 -6.46
N HIS A 113 10.06 -12.12 -7.07
CA HIS A 113 9.29 -11.79 -8.27
C HIS A 113 7.80 -11.92 -8.00
N LEU A 114 7.02 -11.15 -8.75
CA LEU A 114 5.57 -11.27 -8.84
C LEU A 114 5.19 -11.38 -10.32
N LEU A 115 4.49 -12.43 -10.69
CA LEU A 115 3.84 -12.59 -11.99
C LEU A 115 2.34 -12.36 -11.79
N LEU A 116 1.86 -11.21 -12.27
CA LEU A 116 0.53 -10.67 -12.02
C LEU A 116 -0.27 -10.50 -13.31
N GLU A 117 -1.58 -10.36 -13.15
CA GLU A 117 -2.49 -9.85 -14.16
C GLU A 117 -2.03 -8.49 -14.68
N ASP A 118 -1.98 -8.37 -16.00
CA ASP A 118 -1.65 -7.11 -16.65
C ASP A 118 -2.90 -6.24 -16.83
N LEU A 119 -3.02 -5.23 -15.98
CA LEU A 119 -4.12 -4.27 -16.00
C LEU A 119 -3.82 -3.04 -16.86
N THR A 120 -2.68 -2.99 -17.56
CA THR A 120 -2.20 -1.78 -18.27
C THR A 120 -3.19 -1.30 -19.34
N ASN A 121 -3.96 -2.19 -19.96
CA ASN A 121 -4.95 -1.80 -20.96
C ASN A 121 -6.21 -1.20 -20.33
N THR A 122 -6.65 -1.71 -19.18
CA THR A 122 -7.97 -1.43 -18.58
C THR A 122 -7.92 -0.42 -17.43
N HIS A 123 -6.79 -0.31 -16.73
CA HIS A 123 -6.62 0.55 -15.56
C HIS A 123 -5.41 1.48 -15.70
N ARG A 124 -5.39 2.51 -14.86
CA ARG A 124 -4.29 3.46 -14.71
C ARG A 124 -4.04 3.72 -13.23
N ASN A 125 -2.81 4.09 -12.89
CA ASN A 125 -2.57 4.72 -11.59
C ASN A 125 -3.25 6.11 -11.53
N ASN A 126 -3.33 6.66 -10.32
CA ASN A 126 -4.03 7.90 -10.05
C ASN A 126 -3.07 9.09 -9.84
N TRP A 127 -1.83 9.01 -10.33
CA TRP A 127 -0.91 10.15 -10.31
C TRP A 127 -1.51 11.33 -11.08
N GLY A 128 -1.53 12.51 -10.46
CA GLY A 128 -2.07 13.73 -11.06
C GLY A 128 -3.59 13.78 -11.19
N ILE A 129 -4.32 12.80 -10.66
CA ILE A 129 -5.78 12.80 -10.64
C ILE A 129 -6.28 13.67 -9.47
N THR A 130 -7.16 14.63 -9.77
CA THR A 130 -7.89 15.37 -8.73
C THR A 130 -8.87 14.44 -8.02
N PRO A 131 -8.84 14.35 -6.67
CA PRO A 131 -9.71 13.44 -5.94
C PRO A 131 -11.18 13.86 -6.08
N THR A 132 -12.04 12.88 -6.34
CA THR A 132 -13.49 13.03 -6.32
C THR A 132 -14.08 12.23 -5.16
N LEU A 133 -15.31 12.56 -4.74
CA LEU A 133 -15.98 11.80 -3.70
C LEU A 133 -16.15 10.32 -4.08
N GLU A 134 -16.51 10.05 -5.33
CA GLU A 134 -16.73 8.68 -5.80
C GLU A 134 -15.43 7.88 -5.88
N TYR A 135 -14.32 8.51 -6.29
CA TYR A 135 -12.99 7.90 -6.19
C TYR A 135 -12.66 7.53 -4.75
N GLY A 136 -12.80 8.47 -3.82
CA GLY A 136 -12.54 8.24 -2.40
C GLY A 136 -13.41 7.13 -1.80
N LYS A 137 -14.72 7.11 -2.10
CA LYS A 137 -15.63 6.04 -1.64
C LYS A 137 -15.27 4.67 -2.21
N THR A 138 -14.88 4.61 -3.48
CA THR A 138 -14.50 3.35 -4.13
C THR A 138 -13.21 2.79 -3.50
N ALA A 139 -12.22 3.65 -3.25
CA ALA A 139 -11.01 3.26 -2.53
C ALA A 139 -11.29 2.84 -1.08
N ALA A 140 -12.12 3.60 -0.37
CA ALA A 140 -12.57 3.27 0.98
C ALA A 140 -13.26 1.90 1.05
N ARG A 141 -14.15 1.59 0.10
CA ARG A 141 -14.84 0.29 0.06
C ARG A 141 -13.88 -0.86 -0.22
N ALA A 142 -12.92 -0.68 -1.13
CA ALA A 142 -11.89 -1.69 -1.42
C ALA A 142 -11.03 -1.98 -0.19
N LEU A 143 -10.56 -0.94 0.52
CA LEU A 143 -9.82 -1.10 1.77
C LEU A 143 -10.67 -1.74 2.86
N ALA A 144 -11.92 -1.33 3.03
CA ALA A 144 -12.83 -1.94 4.00
C ALA A 144 -13.02 -3.44 3.73
N LYS A 145 -13.05 -3.85 2.46
CA LYS A 145 -13.15 -5.26 2.09
C LYS A 145 -11.94 -6.07 2.54
N LEU A 146 -10.73 -5.57 2.28
CA LEU A 146 -9.49 -6.20 2.75
C LEU A 146 -9.44 -6.21 4.28
N HIS A 147 -9.72 -5.08 4.91
CA HIS A 147 -9.63 -4.93 6.36
C HIS A 147 -10.64 -5.78 7.13
N SER A 148 -11.88 -5.85 6.64
CA SER A 148 -12.92 -6.68 7.26
C SER A 148 -12.54 -8.17 7.29
N TYR A 149 -11.77 -8.63 6.31
CA TYR A 149 -11.34 -10.02 6.23
C TYR A 149 -10.43 -10.41 7.39
N TYR A 150 -9.56 -9.49 7.83
CA TYR A 150 -8.58 -9.67 8.92
C TYR A 150 -8.93 -8.88 10.19
N TRP A 151 -10.17 -8.47 10.35
CA TRP A 151 -10.58 -7.63 11.47
C TRP A 151 -10.51 -8.38 12.81
N GLY A 152 -9.69 -7.87 13.73
CA GLY A 152 -9.44 -8.49 15.03
C GLY A 152 -8.32 -9.54 15.01
N THR A 153 -8.12 -10.24 16.13
CA THR A 153 -6.93 -11.07 16.36
C THR A 153 -7.03 -12.49 15.79
N ASP A 154 -8.23 -13.05 15.70
CA ASP A 154 -8.41 -14.50 15.50
C ASP A 154 -7.86 -14.97 14.15
N ARG A 155 -8.21 -14.24 13.08
CA ARG A 155 -7.77 -14.61 11.73
C ARG A 155 -6.30 -14.26 11.47
N LEU A 156 -5.81 -13.18 12.07
CA LEU A 156 -4.40 -12.78 12.00
C LEU A 156 -3.50 -13.88 12.58
N GLN A 157 -3.84 -14.35 13.78
CA GLN A 157 -3.10 -15.44 14.44
C GLN A 157 -3.20 -16.76 13.66
N THR A 158 -4.38 -17.08 13.14
CA THR A 158 -4.58 -18.29 12.30
C THR A 158 -3.74 -18.23 11.02
N ALA A 159 -3.57 -17.03 10.44
CA ALA A 159 -2.71 -16.80 9.29
C ALA A 159 -1.22 -16.73 9.66
N GLY A 160 -0.83 -16.93 10.92
CA GLY A 160 0.57 -16.91 11.36
C GLY A 160 1.18 -15.51 11.44
N TYR A 161 0.37 -14.47 11.55
CA TYR A 161 0.85 -13.14 11.94
C TYR A 161 0.98 -13.07 13.45
N ASP A 162 2.13 -12.56 13.91
CA ASP A 162 2.30 -12.23 15.32
C ASP A 162 1.28 -11.18 15.75
N ALA A 163 0.85 -11.26 17.02
CA ALA A 163 0.08 -10.19 17.60
C ALA A 163 0.87 -8.88 17.49
N ALA A 164 0.21 -7.80 17.04
CA ALA A 164 0.84 -6.50 17.04
C ALA A 164 1.22 -6.16 18.48
N ASP A 165 2.49 -5.84 18.69
CA ASP A 165 3.05 -5.59 20.00
C ASP A 165 3.89 -4.30 20.02
N GLN A 166 4.30 -3.92 21.22
CA GLN A 166 5.12 -2.72 21.42
C GLN A 166 6.46 -2.79 20.68
N SER A 167 6.97 -4.00 20.36
CA SER A 167 8.23 -4.16 19.64
C SER A 167 8.10 -3.78 18.16
N GLN A 168 7.00 -4.17 17.51
CA GLN A 168 6.71 -3.76 16.13
C GLN A 168 6.51 -2.25 16.03
N LEU A 169 5.77 -1.66 16.97
CA LEU A 169 5.57 -0.22 17.05
C LEU A 169 6.89 0.52 17.30
N ALA A 170 7.72 0.04 18.23
CA ALA A 170 9.02 0.63 18.53
C ALA A 170 9.99 0.54 17.32
N ARG A 171 9.96 -0.58 16.58
CA ARG A 171 10.75 -0.74 15.35
C ARG A 171 10.31 0.24 14.26
N TYR A 172 9.00 0.38 14.04
CA TYR A 172 8.43 1.34 13.10
C TYR A 172 8.83 2.78 13.47
N LEU A 173 8.52 3.22 14.69
CA LEU A 173 8.85 4.57 15.15
C LEU A 173 10.35 4.84 15.17
N GLY A 174 11.14 3.85 15.59
CA GLY A 174 12.59 3.92 15.64
C GLY A 174 13.22 4.10 14.26
N HIS A 175 12.69 3.46 13.21
CA HIS A 175 13.14 3.67 11.85
C HIS A 175 12.73 5.05 11.33
N MET A 176 11.43 5.37 11.39
CA MET A 176 10.89 6.57 10.76
C MET A 176 11.37 7.87 11.41
N SER A 177 11.63 7.86 12.71
CA SER A 177 12.06 9.05 13.46
C SER A 177 13.53 9.43 13.20
N VAL A 178 14.33 8.56 12.57
CA VAL A 178 15.74 8.87 12.22
C VAL A 178 15.83 10.13 11.35
N GLY A 179 14.87 10.33 10.45
CA GLY A 179 14.88 11.46 9.54
C GLY A 179 14.37 12.78 10.15
N LEU A 180 13.91 12.80 11.41
CA LEU A 180 13.38 14.02 12.04
C LEU A 180 14.43 15.14 12.08
N GLY A 181 15.63 14.88 12.63
CA GLY A 181 16.71 15.86 12.69
C GLY A 181 17.08 16.40 11.30
N PRO A 182 17.43 15.51 10.36
CA PRO A 182 17.66 15.87 8.95
C PRO A 182 16.54 16.69 8.29
N MET A 183 15.28 16.40 8.59
CA MET A 183 14.12 17.13 8.08
C MET A 183 14.03 18.54 8.68
N LEU A 184 14.23 18.68 10.00
CA LEU A 184 14.22 19.96 10.69
C LEU A 184 15.35 20.88 10.19
N GLU A 185 16.56 20.33 10.03
CA GLU A 185 17.69 21.04 9.40
C GLU A 185 17.35 21.50 7.99
N ALA A 186 16.71 20.65 7.19
CA ALA A 186 16.32 21.00 5.83
C ALA A 186 15.25 22.09 5.79
N LEU A 187 14.32 22.14 6.75
CA LEU A 187 13.24 23.14 6.83
C LEU A 187 13.69 24.50 7.35
N GLN A 188 14.88 24.58 7.94
CA GLN A 188 15.41 25.81 8.51
C GLN A 188 15.64 26.87 7.41
N ASP A 189 15.06 28.06 7.58
CA ASP A 189 15.30 29.20 6.69
C ASP A 189 16.60 29.95 7.05
N ASP A 190 16.96 30.96 6.25
CA ASP A 190 18.18 31.76 6.46
C ASP A 190 18.23 32.48 7.83
N SER A 191 17.09 32.64 8.50
CA SER A 191 17.00 33.24 9.84
C SER A 191 17.18 32.23 10.97
N GLY A 192 17.22 30.94 10.64
CA GLY A 192 17.24 29.85 11.60
C GLY A 192 15.85 29.38 12.04
N THR A 193 14.78 29.90 11.44
CA THR A 193 13.39 29.56 11.80
C THR A 193 12.95 28.29 11.08
N ILE A 194 12.23 27.41 11.79
CA ILE A 194 11.65 26.19 11.23
C ILE A 194 10.13 26.34 11.20
N PRO A 195 9.48 26.37 10.02
CA PRO A 195 8.04 26.42 9.92
C PRO A 195 7.35 25.24 10.65
N GLN A 196 6.26 25.52 11.36
CA GLN A 196 5.46 24.51 12.09
C GLN A 196 6.26 23.69 13.13
N SER A 197 7.41 24.18 13.60
CA SER A 197 8.29 23.47 14.54
C SER A 197 7.57 23.02 15.81
N ASP A 198 6.67 23.85 16.36
CA ASP A 198 5.87 23.52 17.53
C ASP A 198 4.94 22.32 17.28
N VAL A 199 4.31 22.26 16.11
CA VAL A 199 3.42 21.15 15.72
C VAL A 199 4.23 19.86 15.54
N VAL A 200 5.35 19.93 14.82
CA VAL A 200 6.23 18.77 14.61
C VAL A 200 6.77 18.27 15.95
N SER A 201 7.28 19.16 16.79
CA SER A 201 7.79 18.84 18.13
C SER A 201 6.71 18.16 18.98
N ASP A 202 5.49 18.69 18.96
CA ASP A 202 4.37 18.15 19.70
C ASP A 202 4.00 16.72 19.28
N VAL A 203 3.87 16.48 17.96
CA VAL A 203 3.56 15.16 17.41
C VAL A 203 4.66 14.16 17.75
N PHE A 204 5.92 14.46 17.44
CA PHE A 204 7.02 13.52 17.69
C PHE A 204 7.24 13.25 19.19
N LYS A 205 6.83 14.16 20.07
CA LYS A 205 6.92 13.99 21.52
C LYS A 205 5.77 13.17 22.11
N ARG A 206 4.52 13.39 21.70
CA ARG A 206 3.33 12.81 22.36
C ARG A 206 2.70 11.64 21.60
N HIS A 207 2.80 11.63 20.27
CA HIS A 207 2.13 10.62 19.44
C HIS A 207 2.63 9.18 19.66
N PRO A 208 3.93 8.91 19.91
CA PRO A 208 4.40 7.57 20.26
C PRO A 208 3.64 6.95 21.45
N ASP A 209 3.43 7.71 22.51
CA ASP A 209 2.69 7.24 23.69
C ASP A 209 1.20 7.05 23.37
N ALA A 210 0.61 7.90 22.53
CA ALA A 210 -0.78 7.75 22.09
C ALA A 210 -0.98 6.45 21.27
N MET A 211 -0.06 6.14 20.35
CA MET A 211 -0.06 4.88 19.60
C MET A 211 0.11 3.68 20.54
N ALA A 212 1.04 3.76 21.50
CA ALA A 212 1.27 2.69 22.47
C ALA A 212 0.05 2.45 23.37
N ARG A 213 -0.65 3.52 23.79
CA ARG A 213 -1.93 3.43 24.52
C ARG A 213 -3.03 2.78 23.67
N ARG A 214 -3.16 3.17 22.40
CA ARG A 214 -4.15 2.57 21.48
C ARG A 214 -3.88 1.09 21.21
N LEU A 215 -2.62 0.69 21.14
CA LEU A 215 -2.26 -0.71 21.02
C LEU A 215 -2.61 -1.49 22.30
N SER A 216 -2.27 -0.92 23.46
CA SER A 216 -2.49 -1.55 24.77
C SER A 216 -3.96 -1.64 25.17
N SER A 217 -4.84 -0.82 24.58
CA SER A 217 -6.29 -0.88 24.86
C SER A 217 -6.98 -2.11 24.26
N GLY A 218 -6.31 -2.85 23.36
CA GLY A 218 -6.83 -4.08 22.79
C GLY A 218 -7.98 -3.90 21.80
N GLY A 219 -8.20 -2.68 21.29
CA GLY A 219 -9.18 -2.45 20.21
C GLY A 219 -8.79 -3.15 18.90
N PRO A 220 -9.73 -3.35 17.97
CA PRO A 220 -9.49 -4.15 16.77
C PRO A 220 -8.36 -3.57 15.92
N LEU A 221 -7.58 -4.47 15.34
CA LEU A 221 -6.56 -4.21 14.32
C LEU A 221 -6.87 -5.07 13.08
N THR A 222 -6.15 -4.82 11.99
CA THR A 222 -6.27 -5.55 10.73
C THR A 222 -4.93 -5.55 10.01
N LEU A 223 -4.76 -6.45 9.02
CA LEU A 223 -3.74 -6.23 8.01
C LEU A 223 -4.01 -4.93 7.27
N ILE A 224 -2.98 -4.07 7.21
CA ILE A 224 -2.98 -2.83 6.46
C ILE A 224 -2.10 -2.96 5.21
N HIS A 225 -2.39 -2.14 4.21
CA HIS A 225 -1.58 -1.99 3.01
C HIS A 225 -0.28 -1.21 3.31
N GLY A 226 -0.37 -0.13 4.09
CA GLY A 226 0.78 0.65 4.57
C GLY A 226 1.39 1.64 3.56
N ASP A 227 0.93 1.62 2.30
CA ASP A 227 1.43 2.51 1.24
C ASP A 227 0.37 2.78 0.15
N VAL A 228 -0.78 3.30 0.57
CA VAL A 228 -1.92 3.58 -0.32
C VAL A 228 -1.73 4.92 -1.05
N ASN A 229 -0.64 5.02 -1.80
CA ASN A 229 -0.32 6.19 -2.63
C ASN A 229 -1.04 6.12 -4.00
N PRO A 230 -1.12 7.24 -4.77
CA PRO A 230 -1.81 7.27 -6.05
C PRO A 230 -1.24 6.31 -7.10
N GLY A 231 0.04 5.95 -7.01
CA GLY A 231 0.68 4.93 -7.84
C GLY A 231 0.13 3.52 -7.60
N ASN A 232 -0.28 3.25 -6.36
CA ASN A 232 -0.66 1.93 -5.86
C ASN A 232 -2.18 1.67 -5.90
N ILE A 233 -2.95 2.66 -6.34
CA ILE A 233 -4.38 2.55 -6.57
C ILE A 233 -4.60 2.57 -8.08
N LEU A 234 -5.08 1.46 -8.64
CA LEU A 234 -5.39 1.37 -10.07
C LEU A 234 -6.90 1.56 -10.29
N SER A 235 -7.26 2.65 -10.95
CA SER A 235 -8.64 2.95 -11.35
C SER A 235 -8.89 2.54 -12.80
N GLN A 236 -10.13 2.14 -13.12
CA GLN A 236 -10.53 1.90 -14.50
C GLN A 236 -10.32 3.16 -15.36
N LYS A 237 -9.94 2.94 -16.63
CA LYS A 237 -9.74 4.04 -17.59
C LYS A 237 -11.05 4.56 -18.16
N ASP A 238 -12.06 3.70 -18.26
CA ASP A 238 -13.41 4.17 -18.52
C ASP A 238 -14.00 4.75 -17.23
N ASP A 239 -14.86 5.76 -17.33
CA ASP A 239 -15.54 6.35 -16.15
C ASP A 239 -16.59 5.37 -15.56
N SER A 240 -16.50 4.08 -15.88
CA SER A 240 -17.28 3.06 -15.19
C SER A 240 -16.62 2.82 -13.83
N SER A 241 -17.32 3.14 -12.75
CA SER A 241 -16.80 3.01 -11.38
C SER A 241 -16.77 1.55 -10.90
N LYS A 242 -16.51 0.58 -11.80
CA LYS A 242 -16.73 -0.86 -11.52
C LYS A 242 -15.60 -1.58 -10.77
N GLY A 243 -14.60 -0.85 -10.30
CA GLY A 243 -13.66 -1.36 -9.30
C GLY A 243 -12.33 -0.61 -9.30
N ILE A 244 -11.58 -0.76 -8.22
CA ILE A 244 -10.17 -0.40 -8.15
C ILE A 244 -9.36 -1.63 -7.76
N TYR A 245 -8.08 -1.61 -8.09
CA TYR A 245 -7.10 -2.58 -7.58
C TYR A 245 -6.08 -1.87 -6.68
N LEU A 246 -5.71 -2.54 -5.59
CA LEU A 246 -4.70 -2.11 -4.64
C LEU A 246 -3.47 -2.99 -4.80
N ILE A 247 -2.36 -2.39 -5.23
CA ILE A 247 -1.11 -3.08 -5.57
C ILE A 247 0.04 -2.55 -4.73
N ASP A 248 1.17 -3.27 -4.73
CA ASP A 248 2.43 -2.79 -4.15
C ASP A 248 2.36 -2.55 -2.64
N ARG A 249 1.91 -3.57 -1.90
CA ARG A 249 1.94 -3.54 -0.44
C ARG A 249 3.37 -3.37 0.05
N GLN A 250 3.55 -2.51 1.05
CA GLN A 250 4.87 -2.17 1.58
C GLN A 250 5.68 -3.44 1.99
N PRO A 251 6.88 -3.65 1.42
CA PRO A 251 7.64 -4.89 1.59
C PRO A 251 8.62 -4.86 2.78
N PHE A 252 8.79 -3.74 3.48
CA PHE A 252 9.90 -3.57 4.41
C PHE A 252 9.65 -4.21 5.79
N GLU A 253 10.69 -4.81 6.38
CA GLU A 253 10.55 -5.41 7.71
C GLU A 253 10.23 -4.39 8.79
N TRP A 254 10.67 -3.13 8.65
CA TRP A 254 10.42 -2.07 9.62
C TRP A 254 8.98 -1.54 9.59
N SER A 255 8.18 -1.85 8.56
CA SER A 255 6.82 -1.35 8.45
C SER A 255 5.87 -1.99 9.47
N LEU A 256 4.72 -1.33 9.66
CA LEU A 256 3.57 -1.93 10.32
C LEU A 256 2.79 -2.75 9.29
N GLN A 257 2.60 -4.03 9.55
CA GLN A 257 1.73 -4.89 8.74
C GLN A 257 0.33 -5.02 9.34
N ASN A 258 0.24 -4.88 10.66
CA ASN A 258 -0.97 -5.00 11.44
C ASN A 258 -1.19 -3.71 12.26
N TRP A 259 -2.26 -2.99 11.97
CA TRP A 259 -2.59 -1.73 12.65
C TRP A 259 -4.09 -1.42 12.55
N VAL A 260 -4.51 -0.23 13.00
CA VAL A 260 -5.90 0.20 12.83
C VAL A 260 -6.18 0.52 11.37
N GLY A 261 -7.25 -0.05 10.81
CA GLY A 261 -7.56 0.07 9.39
C GLY A 261 -7.67 1.51 8.83
N PRO A 262 -8.13 2.52 9.60
CA PRO A 262 -8.11 3.91 9.14
C PRO A 262 -6.74 4.48 8.76
N SER A 263 -5.63 3.81 9.09
CA SER A 263 -4.30 4.28 8.72
C SER A 263 -4.11 4.37 7.21
N ASP A 264 -4.61 3.40 6.45
CA ASP A 264 -4.52 3.42 4.99
C ASP A 264 -5.34 4.57 4.38
N LEU A 265 -6.48 4.91 4.97
CA LEU A 265 -7.28 6.07 4.58
C LEU A 265 -6.55 7.38 4.86
N SER A 266 -5.93 7.48 6.03
CA SER A 266 -5.15 8.66 6.39
C SER A 266 -3.93 8.82 5.48
N TYR A 267 -3.25 7.72 5.15
CA TYR A 267 -2.13 7.73 4.21
C TYR A 267 -2.57 8.25 2.84
N MET A 268 -3.67 7.71 2.31
CA MET A 268 -4.23 8.13 1.02
C MET A 268 -4.65 9.60 1.00
N MET A 269 -5.43 10.06 1.98
CA MET A 269 -6.05 11.39 1.93
C MET A 269 -5.14 12.49 2.46
N VAL A 270 -4.39 12.26 3.54
CA VAL A 270 -3.60 13.31 4.20
C VAL A 270 -2.31 13.58 3.44
N LEU A 271 -1.63 12.56 2.91
CA LEU A 271 -0.37 12.77 2.19
C LEU A 271 -0.57 13.28 0.77
N TRP A 272 -1.67 12.89 0.11
CA TRP A 272 -1.79 13.02 -1.34
C TRP A 272 -2.87 13.98 -1.82
N TRP A 273 -3.86 14.32 -1.01
CA TRP A 273 -4.90 15.27 -1.42
C TRP A 273 -4.56 16.68 -0.94
N ASP A 274 -4.81 17.68 -1.80
CA ASP A 274 -4.69 19.05 -1.35
C ASP A 274 -5.68 19.33 -0.20
N PRO A 275 -5.30 20.15 0.80
CA PRO A 275 -6.11 20.32 2.01
C PRO A 275 -7.54 20.80 1.74
N GLU A 276 -7.76 21.57 0.68
CA GLU A 276 -9.10 22.00 0.28
C GLU A 276 -10.00 20.81 -0.09
N TYR A 277 -9.53 19.94 -1.00
CA TYR A 277 -10.27 18.73 -1.38
C TYR A 277 -10.42 17.77 -0.20
N ARG A 278 -9.36 17.60 0.61
CA ARG A 278 -9.43 16.77 1.82
C ARG A 278 -10.55 17.22 2.74
N ARG A 279 -10.63 18.51 3.10
CA ARG A 279 -11.69 19.05 3.97
C ARG A 279 -13.09 18.84 3.43
N MET A 280 -13.26 18.93 2.11
CA MET A 280 -14.57 18.71 1.46
C MET A 280 -14.99 17.24 1.46
N LEU A 281 -14.03 16.30 1.39
CA LEU A 281 -14.31 14.90 1.04
C LEU A 281 -14.09 13.91 2.19
N GLU A 282 -13.09 14.13 3.06
CA GLU A 282 -12.53 13.08 3.93
C GLU A 282 -13.56 12.46 4.89
N TYR A 283 -14.47 13.28 5.44
CA TYR A 283 -15.50 12.80 6.35
C TYR A 283 -16.45 11.81 5.66
N TYR A 284 -16.88 12.13 4.43
CA TYR A 284 -17.76 11.27 3.65
C TYR A 284 -17.07 9.99 3.20
N VAL A 285 -15.79 10.08 2.87
CA VAL A 285 -14.96 8.91 2.50
C VAL A 285 -14.75 7.99 3.69
N LEU A 286 -14.41 8.55 4.87
CA LEU A 286 -14.28 7.78 6.10
C LEU A 286 -15.61 7.15 6.52
N ASN A 287 -16.74 7.86 6.35
CA ASN A 287 -18.05 7.30 6.62
C ASN A 287 -18.40 6.14 5.68
N ALA A 288 -18.05 6.25 4.38
CA ALA A 288 -18.23 5.15 3.44
C ALA A 288 -17.36 3.93 3.78
N TYR A 289 -16.13 4.15 4.25
CA TYR A 289 -15.26 3.09 4.78
C TYR A 289 -15.94 2.39 5.97
N PHE A 290 -16.37 3.16 6.98
CA PHE A 290 -17.05 2.64 8.17
C PHE A 290 -18.29 1.82 7.80
N ASN A 291 -19.19 2.36 6.98
CA ASN A 291 -20.40 1.66 6.56
C ASN A 291 -20.07 0.36 5.80
N SER A 292 -19.02 0.37 4.98
CA SER A 292 -18.56 -0.83 4.26
C SER A 292 -18.00 -1.89 5.21
N LEU A 293 -17.27 -1.51 6.26
CA LEU A 293 -16.83 -2.48 7.29
C LEU A 293 -18.03 -3.19 7.94
N ILE A 294 -19.06 -2.43 8.33
CA ILE A 294 -20.27 -2.99 8.93
C ILE A 294 -21.01 -3.89 7.95
N GLU A 295 -21.13 -3.48 6.68
CA GLU A 295 -21.71 -4.30 5.62
C GLU A 295 -20.95 -5.62 5.42
N PHE A 296 -19.62 -5.60 5.52
CA PHE A 296 -18.78 -6.80 5.45
C PHE A 296 -18.71 -7.60 6.77
N GLY A 297 -19.53 -7.25 7.76
CA GLY A 297 -19.75 -8.06 8.96
C GLY A 297 -18.88 -7.69 10.17
N VAL A 298 -18.15 -6.58 10.12
CA VAL A 298 -17.48 -6.04 11.31
C VAL A 298 -18.52 -5.66 12.36
N LYS A 299 -18.25 -6.05 13.61
CA LYS A 299 -19.08 -5.76 14.78
C LYS A 299 -18.28 -5.01 15.83
N ASP A 300 -18.98 -4.40 16.78
CA ASP A 300 -18.40 -3.76 17.96
C ASP A 300 -17.34 -2.68 17.66
N TYR A 301 -17.39 -2.10 16.46
CA TYR A 301 -16.60 -0.96 16.04
C TYR A 301 -17.54 0.21 15.80
N THR A 302 -17.40 1.28 16.58
CA THR A 302 -18.30 2.43 16.53
C THR A 302 -17.77 3.52 15.61
N TRP A 303 -18.64 4.45 15.23
CA TRP A 303 -18.22 5.61 14.43
C TRP A 303 -17.22 6.49 15.19
N GLU A 304 -17.39 6.61 16.51
CA GLU A 304 -16.49 7.35 17.39
C GLU A 304 -15.10 6.70 17.43
N MET A 305 -15.04 5.36 17.46
CA MET A 305 -13.77 4.63 17.34
C MET A 305 -13.12 4.89 15.98
N ALA A 306 -13.90 4.88 14.88
CA ALA A 306 -13.38 5.16 13.55
C ALA A 306 -12.79 6.57 13.42
N LEU A 307 -13.47 7.58 13.97
CA LEU A 307 -12.97 8.95 14.02
C LEU A 307 -11.69 9.06 14.86
N SER A 308 -11.64 8.41 16.02
CA SER A 308 -10.47 8.39 16.88
C SER A 308 -9.28 7.71 16.21
N ASP A 309 -9.48 6.55 15.59
CA ASP A 309 -8.44 5.78 14.91
C ASP A 309 -7.95 6.50 13.64
N TYR A 310 -8.83 7.18 12.91
CA TYR A 310 -8.44 8.04 11.79
C TYR A 310 -7.57 9.21 12.23
N ARG A 311 -8.01 9.95 13.27
CA ARG A 311 -7.28 11.10 13.81
C ARG A 311 -5.91 10.72 14.35
N LEU A 312 -5.82 9.61 15.09
CA LEU A 312 -4.55 9.05 15.54
C LEU A 312 -3.67 8.69 14.35
N SER A 313 -4.21 7.95 13.38
CA SER A 313 -3.41 7.43 12.29
C SER A 313 -2.86 8.51 11.35
N ALA A 314 -3.61 9.60 11.14
CA ALA A 314 -3.17 10.72 10.33
C ALA A 314 -1.91 11.41 10.87
N LEU A 315 -1.62 11.30 12.16
CA LEU A 315 -0.37 11.81 12.72
C LEU A 315 0.84 10.97 12.32
N GLN A 316 0.65 9.74 11.83
CA GLN A 316 1.73 8.95 11.23
C GLN A 316 2.26 9.59 9.93
N CYS A 317 1.49 10.46 9.27
CA CYS A 317 1.91 11.16 8.06
C CYS A 317 3.14 12.07 8.29
N PHE A 318 3.34 12.56 9.53
CA PHE A 318 4.56 13.29 9.91
C PHE A 318 5.81 12.38 9.85
N TYR A 319 5.66 11.11 10.21
CA TYR A 319 6.75 10.14 10.14
C TYR A 319 7.11 9.82 8.70
N ILE A 320 6.13 9.75 7.78
CA ILE A 320 6.39 9.54 6.36
C ILE A 320 7.26 10.68 5.79
N ALA A 321 6.89 11.93 6.06
CA ALA A 321 7.69 13.09 5.65
C ALA A 321 9.12 13.04 6.22
N ALA A 322 9.27 12.64 7.48
CA ALA A 322 10.58 12.46 8.09
C ALA A 322 11.38 11.32 7.43
N SER A 323 10.76 10.19 7.07
CA SER A 323 11.48 9.05 6.49
C SER A 323 12.18 9.38 5.16
N TRP A 324 11.60 10.25 4.34
CA TRP A 324 12.25 10.77 3.12
C TRP A 324 13.56 11.51 3.40
N CYS A 325 13.75 11.98 4.63
CA CYS A 325 14.94 12.71 5.05
C CYS A 325 16.04 11.81 5.62
N ILE A 326 15.83 10.49 5.71
CA ILE A 326 16.84 9.53 6.18
C ILE A 326 17.99 9.43 5.17
N ASN A 327 17.66 9.29 3.88
CA ASN A 327 18.64 9.28 2.80
C ASN A 327 18.96 10.73 2.36
N PRO A 328 20.23 11.17 2.38
CA PRO A 328 20.59 12.53 1.97
C PRO A 328 20.21 12.90 0.53
N GLU A 329 20.23 11.93 -0.40
CA GLU A 329 19.86 12.13 -1.80
C GLU A 329 18.35 12.31 -1.94
N GLU A 330 17.55 11.42 -1.33
CA GLU A 330 16.09 11.54 -1.32
C GLU A 330 15.63 12.82 -0.63
N ARG A 331 16.26 13.18 0.49
CA ARG A 331 15.99 14.44 1.21
C ARG A 331 16.08 15.65 0.27
N THR A 332 17.01 15.62 -0.68
CA THR A 332 17.24 16.71 -1.62
C THR A 332 16.33 16.59 -2.84
N ASN A 333 16.35 15.43 -3.51
CA ASN A 333 15.67 15.21 -4.79
C ASN A 333 14.13 15.12 -4.62
N MET A 334 13.67 14.63 -3.47
CA MET A 334 12.24 14.47 -3.15
C MET A 334 11.72 15.57 -2.22
N ARG A 335 12.46 16.69 -2.08
CA ARG A 335 12.03 17.82 -1.24
C ARG A 335 10.64 18.33 -1.56
N TRP A 336 10.35 18.46 -2.86
CA TRP A 336 9.03 18.88 -3.34
C TRP A 336 7.89 17.98 -2.84
N LEU A 337 8.16 16.69 -2.59
CA LEU A 337 7.18 15.72 -2.13
C LEU A 337 7.04 15.75 -0.61
N TRP A 338 8.14 15.52 0.12
CA TRP A 338 8.06 15.38 1.57
C TRP A 338 7.68 16.69 2.27
N SER A 339 8.05 17.85 1.72
CA SER A 339 7.65 19.14 2.29
C SER A 339 6.15 19.38 2.12
N SER A 340 5.61 19.04 0.95
CA SER A 340 4.16 19.12 0.70
C SER A 340 3.37 18.15 1.58
N GLN A 341 3.89 16.93 1.77
CA GLN A 341 3.30 15.95 2.70
C GLN A 341 3.29 16.46 4.14
N LEU A 342 4.37 17.09 4.59
CA LEU A 342 4.44 17.70 5.92
C LEU A 342 3.44 18.85 6.08
N GLU A 343 3.35 19.74 5.10
CA GLU A 343 2.38 20.85 5.10
C GLU A 343 0.94 20.34 5.19
N ARG A 344 0.61 19.30 4.41
CA ARG A 344 -0.72 18.67 4.46
C ARG A 344 -1.01 18.01 5.80
N ALA A 345 -0.02 17.34 6.40
CA ALA A 345 -0.13 16.75 7.74
C ALA A 345 -0.32 17.83 8.82
N CYS A 346 0.37 18.98 8.71
CA CYS A 346 0.17 20.13 9.59
C CYS A 346 -1.24 20.74 9.43
N ALA A 347 -1.74 20.85 8.21
CA ALA A 347 -3.11 21.30 7.96
C ALA A 347 -4.13 20.33 8.60
N PHE A 348 -3.93 19.01 8.47
CA PHE A 348 -4.78 18.02 9.15
C PHE A 348 -4.75 18.20 10.67
N TYR A 349 -3.56 18.33 11.24
CA TYR A 349 -3.37 18.52 12.69
C TYR A 349 -4.20 19.69 13.22
N GLN A 350 -4.25 20.81 12.49
CA GLN A 350 -5.04 21.98 12.84
C GLN A 350 -6.54 21.73 12.67
N ASP A 351 -6.95 21.23 11.49
CA ASP A 351 -8.37 21.01 11.16
C ASP A 351 -9.05 20.03 12.13
N TRP A 352 -8.32 19.00 12.56
CA TRP A 352 -8.81 17.97 13.49
C TRP A 352 -8.41 18.24 14.95
N GLN A 353 -7.87 19.43 15.24
CA GLN A 353 -7.48 19.86 16.60
C GLN A 353 -6.59 18.85 17.33
N CYS A 354 -5.71 18.12 16.63
CA CYS A 354 -5.02 16.92 17.16
C CYS A 354 -4.27 17.11 18.49
N HIS A 355 -3.90 18.34 18.84
CA HIS A 355 -3.37 18.69 20.16
C HIS A 355 -4.23 18.21 21.35
N GLU A 356 -5.55 18.16 21.20
CA GLU A 356 -6.48 17.81 22.30
C GLU A 356 -6.49 16.31 22.66
N VAL A 357 -5.98 15.43 21.79
CA VAL A 357 -6.05 13.96 21.97
C VAL A 357 -4.68 13.30 22.14
N LEU A 358 -3.60 14.07 22.01
CA LEU A 358 -2.22 13.60 22.12
C LEU A 358 -1.75 13.46 23.58
#